data_AF-A0A8H4CPN4-F1
#
_entry.id   AF-A0A8H4CPN4-F1
#
_cell.length_a   1.000
_cell.length_b   1.000
_cell.length_c   1.000
_cell.angle_alpha   90.00
_cell.angle_beta   90.00
_cell.angle_gamma   90.00
#
_symmetry.space_group_name_H-M   'P 1'
#
loop_
_entity.id
_entity.type
_entity.pdbx_description
1 polymer ?
#
loop_
_entity_poly.entity_id
_entity_poly.type
_entity_poly.pdbx_seq_one_letter_code
_entity_poly.pdbx_strand_id
1 'polypeptide(L)'
;MSHHGIFRYLPPNARPASAKEAYLLPSLSEFSSIVTLPLTDLKPTLDLGDASPYKLSVHGFTSRRHHSALHAEPFGHASWKDEKALRDVYFPEVEEFVKKLTGCKTAVVSAAVVRTQPYSEGTGDSSSSAEDGGKGEGKRDGEVGEEGSSGTTPKFPPIVGLAKSDAVSPAPKVHLDLTPKGARLHIRKYAHQVTSAAEHVITAENALLSSGVRLEDLKDHYHEAGVPRFALFSIWRPIKTVKRDPLALAPANKFPEEDYVISAQLEPLDWTIPAHLSRLPGTQSSNSASASTLAPSSSEETTYDTEGYLAYAPKNEQEGGAHDWHFIADQEPSEVLVIQLFDNEMEANARAPRKDGGKGGLGVGGTVHSAFELVGQDDTEEARESIEVRVAAFW
;
A
#
# COMPACT_ATOMS: atom_id res chain seq x y z
N MET A 1 -1.93 -19.40 -23.58
CA MET A 1 -1.37 -18.27 -24.35
C MET A 1 -0.35 -17.58 -23.46
N SER A 2 0.71 -17.00 -24.02
CA SER A 2 1.65 -16.20 -23.23
C SER A 2 1.09 -14.78 -23.09
N HIS A 3 0.74 -14.37 -21.89
CA HIS A 3 0.26 -13.01 -21.62
C HIS A 3 1.46 -12.06 -21.53
N HIS A 4 1.29 -10.82 -21.99
CA HIS A 4 2.28 -9.76 -21.84
C HIS A 4 1.61 -8.50 -21.31
N GLY A 5 2.30 -7.79 -20.42
CA GLY A 5 1.83 -6.54 -19.84
C GLY A 5 2.77 -5.38 -20.21
N ILE A 6 2.20 -4.20 -20.39
CA ILE A 6 2.92 -2.95 -20.63
C ILE A 6 3.06 -2.23 -19.29
N PHE A 7 4.29 -2.13 -18.82
CA PHE A 7 4.64 -1.57 -17.51
C PHE A 7 5.37 -0.24 -17.64
N ARG A 8 5.16 0.64 -16.66
CA ARG A 8 5.75 1.98 -16.62
C ARG A 8 6.68 2.12 -15.42
N TYR A 9 7.95 2.38 -15.71
CA TYR A 9 9.04 2.51 -14.75
C TYR A 9 9.67 3.89 -14.79
N LEU A 10 10.41 4.21 -13.73
CA LEU A 10 11.33 5.34 -13.77
C LEU A 10 12.42 5.11 -14.84
N PRO A 11 12.85 6.16 -15.56
CA PRO A 11 14.05 6.11 -16.39
C PRO A 11 15.28 5.68 -15.60
N PRO A 12 16.22 4.94 -16.22
CA PRO A 12 17.45 4.53 -15.55
C PRO A 12 18.18 5.72 -14.90
N ASN A 13 18.52 5.59 -13.62
CA ASN A 13 19.18 6.61 -12.80
C ASN A 13 18.35 7.88 -12.52
N ALA A 14 17.06 7.91 -12.88
CA ALA A 14 16.18 9.00 -12.49
C ALA A 14 16.04 9.05 -10.96
N ARG A 15 15.91 10.26 -10.43
CA ARG A 15 15.54 10.51 -9.04
C ARG A 15 14.08 10.96 -9.03
N PRO A 16 13.18 10.24 -8.35
CA PRO A 16 11.79 10.63 -8.31
C PRO A 16 11.61 11.96 -7.57
N ALA A 17 10.63 12.76 -8.00
CA ALA A 17 10.21 13.91 -7.22
C ALA A 17 9.70 13.50 -5.85
N SER A 18 9.88 14.37 -4.85
CA SER A 18 9.25 14.18 -3.54
C SER A 18 7.73 14.26 -3.67
N ALA A 19 7.02 13.42 -2.91
CA ALA A 19 5.58 13.54 -2.81
C ALA A 19 5.19 14.93 -2.29
N LYS A 20 4.14 15.49 -2.91
CA LYS A 20 3.56 16.79 -2.51
C LYS A 20 2.38 16.63 -1.56
N GLU A 21 1.76 15.46 -1.59
CA GLU A 21 0.54 15.12 -0.87
C GLU A 21 0.63 13.68 -0.36
N ALA A 22 -0.16 13.37 0.68
CA ALA A 22 -0.21 12.04 1.26
C ALA A 22 -0.72 11.01 0.24
N TYR A 23 -0.09 9.83 0.20
CA TYR A 23 -0.43 8.71 -0.68
C TYR A 23 -0.31 8.94 -2.20
N LEU A 24 0.11 10.12 -2.64
CA LEU A 24 0.26 10.41 -4.06
C LEU A 24 1.63 9.97 -4.57
N LEU A 25 1.64 8.98 -5.47
CA LEU A 25 2.84 8.62 -6.24
C LEU A 25 3.23 9.75 -7.20
N PRO A 26 4.51 9.88 -7.60
CA PRO A 26 4.96 10.87 -8.59
C PRO A 26 4.15 10.80 -9.89
N SER A 27 4.16 11.87 -10.68
CA SER A 27 3.29 11.95 -11.85
C SER A 27 3.62 10.87 -12.88
N LEU A 28 2.63 10.41 -13.67
CA LEU A 28 2.89 9.36 -14.65
C LEU A 28 3.96 9.74 -15.67
N SER A 29 4.15 11.03 -15.94
CA SER A 29 5.22 11.51 -16.83
C SER A 29 6.62 11.18 -16.33
N GLU A 30 6.81 10.98 -15.02
CA GLU A 30 8.09 10.52 -14.46
C GLU A 30 8.35 9.04 -14.76
N PHE A 31 7.31 8.25 -15.07
CA PHE A 31 7.40 6.82 -15.38
C PHE A 31 7.45 6.59 -16.90
N SER A 32 8.41 7.23 -17.57
CA SER A 32 8.52 7.24 -19.04
C SER A 32 9.26 6.04 -19.64
N SER A 33 9.84 5.14 -18.82
CA SER A 33 10.37 3.87 -19.31
C SER A 33 9.25 2.83 -19.41
N ILE A 34 8.76 2.65 -20.63
CA ILE A 34 7.67 1.72 -20.94
C ILE A 34 8.26 0.42 -21.46
N VAL A 35 7.95 -0.70 -20.81
CA VAL A 35 8.48 -2.02 -21.17
C VAL A 35 7.35 -3.04 -21.24
N THR A 36 7.37 -3.87 -22.28
CA THR A 36 6.45 -5.00 -22.43
C THR A 36 7.11 -6.26 -21.87
N LEU A 37 6.52 -6.86 -20.86
CA LEU A 37 7.10 -8.02 -20.16
C LEU A 37 6.14 -9.21 -20.14
N PRO A 38 6.65 -10.46 -20.14
CA PRO A 38 5.81 -11.64 -20.02
C PRO A 38 5.12 -11.69 -18.64
N LEU A 39 3.96 -12.32 -18.61
CA LEU A 39 3.12 -12.47 -17.43
C LEU A 39 2.82 -13.93 -17.14
N THR A 40 2.96 -14.31 -15.88
CA THR A 40 2.48 -15.60 -15.37
C THR A 40 1.06 -15.43 -14.83
N ASP A 41 0.13 -16.22 -15.35
CA ASP A 41 -1.25 -16.25 -14.86
C ASP A 41 -1.36 -17.10 -13.59
N LEU A 42 -1.81 -16.47 -12.50
CA LEU A 42 -2.01 -17.07 -11.18
C LEU A 42 -3.34 -17.82 -11.06
N LYS A 43 -4.26 -17.68 -12.02
CA LYS A 43 -5.59 -18.33 -11.96
C LYS A 43 -5.54 -19.83 -11.65
N PRO A 44 -4.61 -20.63 -12.23
CA PRO A 44 -4.48 -22.05 -11.90
C PRO A 44 -4.09 -22.36 -10.44
N THR A 45 -3.63 -21.36 -9.68
CA THR A 45 -3.18 -21.55 -8.29
C THR A 45 -4.24 -21.22 -7.24
N LEU A 46 -5.35 -20.60 -7.63
CA LEU A 46 -6.41 -20.14 -6.73
C LEU A 46 -7.03 -21.27 -5.90
N ASP A 47 -7.16 -22.44 -6.51
CA ASP A 47 -7.80 -23.62 -5.92
C ASP A 47 -6.80 -24.54 -5.18
N LEU A 48 -5.51 -24.19 -5.20
CA LEU A 48 -4.47 -25.00 -4.53
C LEU A 48 -4.39 -24.71 -3.03
N GLY A 49 -4.98 -23.62 -2.54
CA GLY A 49 -4.88 -23.21 -1.14
C GLY A 49 -3.44 -23.20 -0.64
N ASP A 50 -3.16 -23.94 0.43
CA ASP A 50 -1.82 -24.06 1.01
C ASP A 50 -0.85 -24.92 0.19
N ALA A 51 -1.27 -25.53 -0.91
CA ALA A 51 -0.38 -26.14 -1.89
C ALA A 51 0.08 -25.15 -2.97
N SER A 52 -0.44 -23.91 -2.99
CA SER A 52 -0.02 -22.89 -3.98
C SER A 52 1.50 -22.66 -3.91
N PRO A 53 2.22 -22.61 -5.05
CA PRO A 53 3.66 -22.33 -5.05
C PRO A 53 3.97 -20.90 -4.60
N TYR A 54 3.01 -19.98 -4.73
CA TYR A 54 3.15 -18.58 -4.36
C TYR A 54 2.85 -18.38 -2.88
N LYS A 55 3.91 -18.35 -2.08
CA LYS A 55 3.86 -18.15 -0.62
C LYS A 55 4.16 -16.72 -0.24
N LEU A 56 3.43 -16.21 0.76
CA LEU A 56 3.74 -14.93 1.41
C LEU A 56 5.22 -14.88 1.86
N SER A 57 5.68 -15.88 2.62
CA SER A 57 7.06 -15.93 3.16
C SER A 57 8.19 -16.05 2.13
N VAL A 58 7.89 -16.21 0.83
CA VAL A 58 8.89 -16.37 -0.24
C VAL A 58 8.71 -15.32 -1.33
N HIS A 59 7.47 -15.12 -1.79
CA HIS A 59 7.14 -14.28 -2.93
C HIS A 59 6.64 -12.89 -2.50
N GLY A 60 6.22 -12.74 -1.24
CA GLY A 60 5.54 -11.53 -0.76
C GLY A 60 4.03 -11.51 -1.08
N PHE A 61 3.52 -12.48 -1.85
CA PHE A 61 2.11 -12.51 -2.23
C PHE A 61 1.56 -13.93 -2.36
N THR A 62 0.24 -14.03 -2.36
CA THR A 62 -0.49 -15.23 -2.75
C THR A 62 -1.87 -14.87 -3.31
N SER A 63 -2.58 -15.83 -3.89
CA SER A 63 -3.94 -15.65 -4.37
C SER A 63 -4.87 -16.71 -3.76
N ARG A 64 -6.12 -16.34 -3.50
CA ARG A 64 -7.13 -17.24 -2.92
C ARG A 64 -8.50 -16.97 -3.52
N ARG A 65 -9.34 -18.01 -3.58
CA ARG A 65 -10.79 -17.78 -3.63
C ARG A 65 -11.29 -17.37 -2.25
N HIS A 66 -11.98 -16.25 -2.19
CA HIS A 66 -12.61 -15.76 -0.97
C HIS A 66 -13.97 -15.14 -1.30
N HIS A 67 -15.04 -15.73 -0.78
CA HIS A 67 -16.39 -15.20 -0.94
C HIS A 67 -16.62 -14.01 -0.02
N SER A 68 -17.44 -13.05 -0.44
CA SER A 68 -17.92 -11.96 0.40
C SER A 68 -19.44 -11.90 0.32
N ALA A 69 -20.10 -11.70 1.46
CA ALA A 69 -21.54 -11.52 1.50
C ALA A 69 -22.01 -10.32 0.66
N LEU A 70 -21.14 -9.33 0.40
CA LEU A 70 -21.47 -8.17 -0.45
C LEU A 70 -21.71 -8.53 -1.93
N HIS A 71 -21.43 -9.76 -2.36
CA HIS A 71 -21.79 -10.28 -3.67
C HIS A 71 -23.06 -11.14 -3.69
N ALA A 72 -23.80 -11.23 -2.58
CA ALA A 72 -25.00 -12.06 -2.45
C ALA A 72 -26.14 -11.30 -1.75
N GLU A 73 -27.39 -11.71 -2.01
CA GLU A 73 -28.58 -11.14 -1.37
C GLU A 73 -28.48 -11.16 0.17
N PRO A 74 -28.84 -10.07 0.88
CA PRO A 74 -29.54 -8.87 0.37
C PRO A 74 -28.63 -7.76 -0.18
N PHE A 75 -27.32 -8.01 -0.28
CA PHE A 75 -26.35 -7.07 -0.84
C PHE A 75 -26.20 -7.24 -2.36
N GLY A 76 -25.50 -6.31 -2.99
CA GLY A 76 -25.16 -6.40 -4.40
C GLY A 76 -24.12 -5.36 -4.82
N HIS A 77 -24.01 -5.12 -6.12
CA HIS A 77 -22.99 -4.23 -6.68
C HIS A 77 -22.97 -2.83 -6.03
N ALA A 78 -24.13 -2.24 -5.73
CA ALA A 78 -24.23 -0.93 -5.10
C ALA A 78 -23.68 -0.90 -3.66
N SER A 79 -23.69 -2.04 -2.95
CA SER A 79 -23.20 -2.16 -1.57
C SER A 79 -21.69 -1.90 -1.46
N TRP A 80 -20.94 -2.05 -2.55
CA TRP A 80 -19.50 -1.73 -2.60
C TRP A 80 -19.19 -0.23 -2.56
N LYS A 81 -20.21 0.62 -2.74
CA LYS A 81 -20.14 2.08 -2.55
C LYS A 81 -20.82 2.55 -1.26
N ASP A 82 -21.36 1.63 -0.47
CA ASP A 82 -22.01 1.93 0.79
C ASP A 82 -21.01 1.77 1.95
N GLU A 83 -20.66 2.88 2.60
CA GLU A 83 -19.69 2.88 3.71
C GLU A 83 -20.12 1.94 4.85
N LYS A 84 -21.43 1.89 5.15
CA LYS A 84 -21.95 1.06 6.22
C LYS A 84 -21.78 -0.44 5.89
N ALA A 85 -22.08 -0.87 4.67
CA ALA A 85 -21.88 -2.24 4.22
C ALA A 85 -20.39 -2.65 4.25
N LEU A 86 -19.49 -1.76 3.83
CA LEU A 86 -18.05 -2.02 3.91
C LEU A 86 -17.57 -2.21 5.36
N ARG A 87 -17.99 -1.32 6.27
CA ARG A 87 -17.59 -1.37 7.68
C ARG A 87 -18.21 -2.53 8.45
N ASP A 88 -19.51 -2.77 8.26
CA ASP A 88 -20.26 -3.74 9.07
C ASP A 88 -20.11 -5.18 8.56
N VAL A 89 -19.71 -5.37 7.30
CA VAL A 89 -19.64 -6.69 6.66
C VAL A 89 -18.24 -6.96 6.12
N TYR A 90 -17.77 -6.16 5.16
CA TYR A 90 -16.57 -6.52 4.40
C TYR A 90 -15.27 -6.42 5.20
N PHE A 91 -15.09 -5.38 6.01
CA PHE A 91 -13.89 -5.24 6.85
C PHE A 91 -13.76 -6.38 7.87
N PRO A 92 -14.82 -6.77 8.62
CA PRO A 92 -14.79 -7.98 9.44
C PRO A 92 -14.44 -9.25 8.66
N GLU A 93 -15.01 -9.46 7.47
CA GLU A 93 -14.67 -10.60 6.60
C GLU A 93 -13.18 -10.61 6.23
N VAL A 94 -12.62 -9.45 5.89
CA VAL A 94 -11.20 -9.29 5.54
C VAL A 94 -10.29 -9.56 6.74
N GLU A 95 -10.61 -9.06 7.93
CA GLU A 95 -9.83 -9.34 9.15
C GLU A 95 -9.84 -10.83 9.50
N GLU A 96 -11.00 -11.49 9.40
CA GLU A 96 -11.12 -12.92 9.63
C GLU A 96 -10.34 -13.72 8.58
N PHE A 97 -10.43 -13.31 7.31
CA PHE A 97 -9.68 -13.92 6.22
C PHE A 97 -8.16 -13.83 6.44
N VAL A 98 -7.64 -12.65 6.81
CA VAL A 98 -6.22 -12.45 7.11
C VAL A 98 -5.79 -13.31 8.31
N LYS A 99 -6.58 -13.35 9.40
CA LYS A 99 -6.30 -14.21 10.56
C LYS A 99 -6.22 -15.68 10.17
N LYS A 100 -7.19 -16.19 9.40
CA LYS A 100 -7.21 -17.59 8.94
C LYS A 100 -6.03 -17.92 8.04
N LEU A 101 -5.69 -17.03 7.10
CA LEU A 101 -4.63 -17.26 6.13
C LEU A 101 -3.22 -17.22 6.77
N THR A 102 -3.03 -16.33 7.74
CA THR A 102 -1.69 -15.99 8.24
C THR A 102 -1.40 -16.52 9.64
N GLY A 103 -2.45 -16.92 10.38
CA GLY A 103 -2.35 -17.31 11.78
C GLY A 103 -2.09 -16.16 12.74
N CYS A 104 -2.20 -14.90 12.30
CA CYS A 104 -2.06 -13.76 13.20
C CYS A 104 -3.18 -13.75 14.25
N LYS A 105 -2.89 -13.19 15.43
CA LYS A 105 -3.88 -13.06 16.52
C LYS A 105 -4.74 -11.82 16.31
N THR A 106 -4.11 -10.75 15.86
CA THR A 106 -4.75 -9.45 15.64
C THR A 106 -4.60 -9.06 14.17
N ALA A 107 -5.70 -8.65 13.56
CA ALA A 107 -5.75 -8.01 12.26
C ALA A 107 -6.57 -6.74 12.43
N VAL A 108 -6.09 -5.62 11.89
CA VAL A 108 -6.72 -4.30 11.97
C VAL A 108 -6.78 -3.74 10.57
N VAL A 109 -7.98 -3.50 10.02
CA VAL A 109 -8.10 -2.72 8.78
C VAL A 109 -7.63 -1.30 9.04
N SER A 110 -6.62 -0.86 8.28
CA SER A 110 -6.00 0.46 8.44
C SER A 110 -6.50 1.48 7.43
N ALA A 111 -6.88 1.05 6.22
CA ALA A 111 -7.46 1.92 5.18
C ALA A 111 -8.18 1.06 4.13
N ALA A 112 -9.04 1.69 3.33
CA ALA A 112 -9.55 1.08 2.11
C ALA A 112 -9.62 2.09 0.95
N VAL A 113 -9.38 1.60 -0.27
CA VAL A 113 -9.43 2.40 -1.49
C VAL A 113 -10.30 1.69 -2.52
N VAL A 114 -11.39 2.35 -2.93
CA VAL A 114 -12.28 1.90 -4.00
C VAL A 114 -11.91 2.62 -5.28
N ARG A 115 -11.60 1.86 -6.34
CA ARG A 115 -11.22 2.40 -7.65
C ARG A 115 -12.30 2.05 -8.66
N THR A 116 -12.83 3.06 -9.37
CA THR A 116 -13.92 2.89 -10.34
C THR A 116 -13.79 3.76 -11.58
N GLN A 117 -12.63 4.37 -11.83
CA GLN A 117 -12.38 5.25 -12.97
C GLN A 117 -11.27 4.71 -13.86
N PRO A 118 -11.26 5.04 -15.17
CA PRO A 118 -10.07 4.87 -16.00
C PRO A 118 -8.89 5.66 -15.40
N TYR A 119 -7.67 5.36 -15.85
CA TYR A 119 -6.53 6.19 -15.47
C TYR A 119 -6.76 7.66 -15.84
N SER A 120 -6.58 8.53 -14.86
CA SER A 120 -6.43 9.97 -15.03
C SER A 120 -5.34 10.43 -14.08
N GLU A 121 -4.53 11.40 -14.51
CA GLU A 121 -3.63 12.08 -13.57
C GLU A 121 -4.50 12.78 -12.52
N GLY A 122 -4.25 12.51 -11.24
CA GLY A 122 -4.92 13.25 -10.18
C GLY A 122 -4.46 14.70 -10.20
N THR A 123 -5.38 15.64 -10.36
CA THR A 123 -5.22 16.94 -9.71
C THR A 123 -5.32 16.66 -8.22
N GLY A 124 -4.31 17.05 -7.44
CA GLY A 124 -4.18 16.75 -6.00
C GLY A 124 -5.24 17.37 -5.08
N ASP A 125 -6.52 17.12 -5.38
CA ASP A 125 -7.66 17.65 -4.63
C ASP A 125 -8.37 16.53 -3.84
N SER A 126 -7.66 15.46 -3.48
CA SER A 126 -8.08 14.59 -2.35
C SER A 126 -7.63 15.22 -1.03
N SER A 127 -7.86 16.53 -0.85
CA SER A 127 -7.82 17.15 0.46
C SER A 127 -9.20 16.96 1.09
N SER A 128 -9.25 16.32 2.25
CA SER A 128 -10.30 16.62 3.21
C SER A 128 -10.21 18.12 3.48
N SER A 129 -11.13 18.87 2.91
CA SER A 129 -11.33 20.31 3.07
C SER A 129 -10.92 20.83 4.45
N ALA A 130 -9.85 21.61 4.47
CA ALA A 130 -9.49 22.52 5.54
C ALA A 130 -8.86 23.76 4.92
N GLU A 131 -9.63 24.51 4.12
CA GLU A 131 -9.31 25.90 3.81
C GLU A 131 -10.60 26.73 3.88
N ASP A 132 -10.62 27.74 4.75
CA ASP A 132 -11.13 29.05 4.35
C ASP A 132 -10.34 30.15 5.06
N GLY A 133 -9.84 31.08 4.26
CA GLY A 133 -9.01 32.20 4.66
C GLY A 133 -8.85 33.23 3.55
N GLY A 134 -9.87 33.43 2.71
CA GLY A 134 -9.89 34.41 1.64
C GLY A 134 -10.73 35.63 1.96
N LYS A 135 -10.11 36.72 2.40
CA LYS A 135 -10.75 38.05 2.53
C LYS A 135 -11.34 38.51 1.18
N GLY A 136 -12.64 38.78 1.17
CA GLY A 136 -13.31 39.50 0.09
C GLY A 136 -14.52 40.27 0.63
N GLU A 137 -14.41 41.59 0.72
CA GLU A 137 -15.50 42.48 1.11
C GLU A 137 -16.58 42.54 0.01
N GLY A 138 -17.84 42.28 0.38
CA GLY A 138 -19.02 42.48 -0.48
C GLY A 138 -20.31 42.37 0.31
N LYS A 139 -21.08 43.46 0.37
CA LYS A 139 -22.32 43.66 1.14
C LYS A 139 -23.56 42.94 0.54
N ARG A 140 -24.41 42.41 1.45
CA ARG A 140 -25.92 42.41 1.46
C ARG A 140 -26.63 41.54 0.40
N ASP A 141 -27.77 40.88 0.63
CA ASP A 141 -28.81 40.82 1.67
C ASP A 141 -29.38 39.39 1.75
N GLY A 142 -30.06 39.04 2.84
CA GLY A 142 -30.32 37.66 3.27
C GLY A 142 -31.45 36.88 2.60
N GLU A 143 -31.40 35.57 2.82
CA GLU A 143 -32.55 34.68 2.98
C GLU A 143 -32.08 33.41 3.71
N VAL A 144 -32.91 32.95 4.65
CA VAL A 144 -32.60 31.89 5.62
C VAL A 144 -32.70 30.52 4.94
N GLY A 145 -31.58 29.81 4.85
CA GLY A 145 -31.52 28.39 4.53
C GLY A 145 -30.70 27.67 5.60
N GLU A 146 -31.36 26.83 6.40
CA GLU A 146 -30.69 25.89 7.30
C GLU A 146 -29.94 24.83 6.47
N GLU A 147 -28.65 25.04 6.23
CA GLU A 147 -27.74 23.97 5.84
C GLU A 147 -26.94 23.54 7.07
N GLY A 148 -27.35 22.40 7.63
CA GLY A 148 -26.66 21.74 8.71
C GLY A 148 -25.29 21.23 8.27
N SER A 149 -24.26 22.04 8.50
CA SER A 149 -22.88 21.57 8.55
C SER A 149 -22.70 20.70 9.79
N SER A 150 -22.91 19.38 9.65
CA SER A 150 -22.53 18.44 10.69
C SER A 150 -21.03 18.16 10.58
N GLY A 151 -20.23 18.84 11.39
CA GLY A 151 -18.82 18.54 11.61
C GLY A 151 -18.64 17.16 12.25
N THR A 152 -18.67 16.10 11.45
CA THR A 152 -18.33 14.75 11.88
C THR A 152 -16.83 14.51 11.71
N THR A 153 -16.16 14.10 12.78
CA THR A 153 -14.78 13.60 12.75
C THR A 153 -14.65 12.46 11.71
N PRO A 154 -13.58 12.42 10.90
CA PRO A 154 -13.36 11.34 9.94
C PRO A 154 -13.41 9.97 10.64
N LYS A 155 -14.16 9.02 10.07
CA LYS A 155 -14.29 7.67 10.65
C LYS A 155 -13.09 6.82 10.27
N PHE A 156 -12.49 6.17 11.27
CA PHE A 156 -11.44 5.16 11.07
C PHE A 156 -12.03 3.75 10.84
N PRO A 157 -11.45 2.92 9.95
CA PRO A 157 -10.42 3.28 8.97
C PRO A 157 -10.98 4.23 7.89
N PRO A 158 -10.15 5.12 7.31
CA PRO A 158 -10.56 5.93 6.18
C PRO A 158 -10.89 5.06 4.97
N ILE A 159 -11.90 5.48 4.21
CA ILE A 159 -12.28 4.86 2.94
C ILE A 159 -12.26 5.93 1.86
N VAL A 160 -11.39 5.73 0.88
CA VAL A 160 -11.18 6.64 -0.26
C VAL A 160 -11.94 6.07 -1.47
N GLY A 161 -12.53 6.92 -2.31
CA GLY A 161 -13.17 6.46 -3.55
C GLY A 161 -14.65 6.07 -3.48
N LEU A 162 -15.36 6.41 -2.39
CA LEU A 162 -16.81 6.21 -2.31
C LEU A 162 -17.60 7.34 -2.98
N ALA A 163 -17.11 8.57 -2.89
CA ALA A 163 -17.75 9.75 -3.46
C ALA A 163 -17.18 10.08 -4.85
N LYS A 164 -17.98 10.75 -5.68
CA LYS A 164 -17.53 11.23 -7.01
C LYS A 164 -16.39 12.24 -6.92
N SER A 165 -16.36 13.05 -5.85
CA SER A 165 -15.33 14.08 -5.62
C SER A 165 -13.96 13.50 -5.28
N ASP A 166 -13.90 12.24 -4.86
CA ASP A 166 -12.66 11.54 -4.47
C ASP A 166 -12.52 10.24 -5.28
N ALA A 167 -12.99 10.25 -6.53
CA ALA A 167 -12.95 9.06 -7.37
C ALA A 167 -11.50 8.68 -7.69
N VAL A 168 -11.13 7.43 -7.40
CA VAL A 168 -9.74 6.97 -7.54
C VAL A 168 -9.57 6.12 -8.80
N SER A 169 -8.51 6.38 -9.56
CA SER A 169 -8.12 5.61 -10.75
C SER A 169 -7.08 4.53 -10.42
N PRO A 170 -6.88 3.49 -11.24
CA PRO A 170 -5.73 2.58 -11.16
C PRO A 170 -4.39 3.32 -11.06
N ALA A 171 -3.37 2.70 -10.46
CA ALA A 171 -2.01 3.25 -10.39
C ALA A 171 -1.06 2.51 -11.35
N PRO A 172 -0.92 2.94 -12.62
CA PRO A 172 -0.04 2.30 -13.60
C PRO A 172 1.41 2.78 -13.45
N LYS A 173 1.93 2.69 -12.23
CA LYS A 173 3.24 3.18 -11.81
C LYS A 173 3.88 2.02 -11.04
N VAL A 174 5.02 1.48 -11.46
CA VAL A 174 5.63 0.35 -10.73
C VAL A 174 6.15 0.84 -9.37
N HIS A 175 5.60 0.29 -8.29
CA HIS A 175 5.89 0.73 -6.92
C HIS A 175 5.75 -0.39 -5.87
N LEU A 176 6.22 -0.09 -4.67
CA LEU A 176 5.90 -0.76 -3.42
C LEU A 176 5.71 0.35 -2.37
N ASP A 177 4.56 0.36 -1.69
CA ASP A 177 4.14 1.48 -0.85
C ASP A 177 5.10 1.82 0.29
N LEU A 178 5.75 0.81 0.87
CA LEU A 178 6.52 0.98 2.09
C LEU A 178 7.93 0.40 1.95
N THR A 179 8.92 1.20 2.31
CA THR A 179 10.22 0.67 2.71
C THR A 179 10.13 0.09 4.12
N PRO A 180 11.15 -0.64 4.61
CA PRO A 180 11.16 -1.05 6.00
C PRO A 180 11.11 0.12 7.00
N LYS A 181 11.73 1.26 6.66
CA LYS A 181 11.59 2.48 7.47
C LYS A 181 10.15 3.01 7.40
N GLY A 182 9.56 3.05 6.21
CA GLY A 182 8.18 3.49 6.03
C GLY A 182 7.18 2.64 6.82
N ALA A 183 7.33 1.31 6.82
CA ALA A 183 6.47 0.42 7.59
C ALA A 183 6.55 0.63 9.10
N ARG A 184 7.77 0.89 9.63
CA ARG A 184 7.97 1.21 11.04
C ARG A 184 7.35 2.56 11.41
N LEU A 185 7.45 3.55 10.54
CA LEU A 185 6.78 4.84 10.75
C LEU A 185 5.25 4.69 10.68
N HIS A 186 4.74 3.88 9.73
CA HIS A 186 3.31 3.60 9.57
C HIS A 186 2.68 3.08 10.86
N ILE A 187 3.24 2.03 11.47
CA ILE A 187 2.70 1.49 12.71
C ILE A 187 2.83 2.46 13.90
N ARG A 188 3.65 3.51 13.82
CA ARG A 188 3.91 4.47 14.91
C ARG A 188 3.15 5.78 14.78
N LYS A 189 2.82 6.20 13.56
CA LYS A 189 2.38 7.58 13.28
C LYS A 189 1.05 7.67 12.54
N TYR A 190 0.66 6.62 11.81
CA TYR A 190 -0.48 6.72 10.91
C TYR A 190 -1.84 6.77 11.61
N ALA A 191 -2.12 5.80 12.50
CA ALA A 191 -3.42 5.67 13.15
C ALA A 191 -3.33 5.04 14.54
N HIS A 192 -4.01 5.64 15.51
CA HIS A 192 -4.00 5.20 16.90
C HIS A 192 -4.37 3.73 17.08
N GLN A 193 -5.38 3.23 16.35
CA GLN A 193 -5.82 1.84 16.41
C GLN A 193 -4.71 0.87 15.94
N VAL A 194 -4.00 1.21 14.87
CA VAL A 194 -2.87 0.40 14.37
C VAL A 194 -1.72 0.46 15.36
N THR A 195 -1.39 1.64 15.87
CA THR A 195 -0.30 1.83 16.84
C THR A 195 -0.57 1.11 18.17
N SER A 196 -1.81 1.14 18.64
CA SER A 196 -2.22 0.40 19.85
C SER A 196 -2.05 -1.11 19.66
N ALA A 197 -2.44 -1.65 18.50
CA ALA A 197 -2.24 -3.06 18.18
C ALA A 197 -0.75 -3.43 18.02
N ALA A 198 0.09 -2.45 17.63
CA ALA A 198 1.53 -2.61 17.44
C ALA A 198 2.37 -2.35 18.70
N GLU A 199 1.78 -2.03 19.86
CA GLU A 199 2.49 -1.54 21.05
C GLU A 199 3.67 -2.44 21.47
N HIS A 200 3.49 -3.77 21.44
CA HIS A 200 4.53 -4.71 21.83
C HIS A 200 5.69 -4.76 20.82
N VAL A 201 5.38 -4.66 19.52
CA VAL A 201 6.40 -4.53 18.46
C VAL A 201 7.18 -3.24 18.65
N ILE A 202 6.46 -2.13 18.81
CA ILE A 202 7.02 -0.80 18.96
C ILE A 202 7.94 -0.71 20.17
N THR A 203 7.49 -1.26 21.30
CA THR A 203 8.26 -1.31 22.55
C THR A 203 9.54 -2.12 22.40
N ALA A 204 9.46 -3.29 21.77
CA ALA A 204 10.63 -4.15 21.56
C ALA A 204 11.64 -3.51 20.60
N GLU A 205 11.20 -2.93 19.49
CA GLU A 205 12.07 -2.15 18.60
C GLU A 205 12.68 -0.92 19.29
N ASN A 206 11.90 -0.21 20.11
CA ASN A 206 12.40 0.95 20.86
C ASN A 206 13.50 0.57 21.85
N ALA A 207 13.41 -0.61 22.47
CA ALA A 207 14.46 -1.12 23.36
C ALA A 207 15.77 -1.37 22.59
N LEU A 208 15.68 -1.97 21.40
CA LEU A 208 16.83 -2.16 20.50
C LEU A 208 17.45 -0.83 20.09
N LEU A 209 16.64 0.11 19.60
CA LEU A 209 17.12 1.44 19.21
C LEU A 209 17.80 2.17 20.37
N SER A 210 17.22 2.08 21.57
CA SER A 210 17.80 2.70 22.78
C SER A 210 19.10 2.04 23.23
N SER A 211 19.33 0.78 22.86
CA SER A 211 20.60 0.07 23.10
C SER A 211 21.70 0.40 22.09
N GLY A 212 21.39 1.20 21.06
CA GLY A 212 22.34 1.63 20.03
C GLY A 212 22.25 0.86 18.71
N VAL A 213 21.30 -0.06 18.55
CA VAL A 213 21.01 -0.70 17.27
C VAL A 213 20.48 0.35 16.29
N ARG A 214 21.01 0.37 15.05
CA ARG A 214 20.54 1.29 14.02
C ARG A 214 19.20 0.83 13.45
N LEU A 215 18.39 1.77 12.95
CA LEU A 215 17.07 1.45 12.40
C LEU A 215 17.15 0.42 11.26
N GLU A 216 18.13 0.59 10.37
CA GLU A 216 18.39 -0.30 9.23
C GLU A 216 18.87 -1.71 9.64
N ASP A 217 19.35 -1.87 10.87
CA ASP A 217 19.91 -3.13 11.39
C ASP A 217 18.91 -3.89 12.27
N LEU A 218 17.74 -3.31 12.60
CA LEU A 218 16.74 -3.96 13.47
C LEU A 218 16.37 -5.39 13.02
N LYS A 219 16.28 -5.60 11.70
CA LYS A 219 15.99 -6.89 11.08
C LYS A 219 16.92 -8.02 11.52
N ASP A 220 18.17 -7.68 11.87
CA ASP A 220 19.21 -8.64 12.25
C ASP A 220 19.13 -9.01 13.74
N HIS A 221 18.26 -8.34 14.52
CA HIS A 221 18.09 -8.52 15.97
C HIS A 221 16.71 -9.06 16.38
N TYR A 222 15.74 -9.16 15.46
CA TYR A 222 14.36 -9.51 15.79
C TYR A 222 14.21 -10.83 16.56
N HIS A 223 14.92 -11.87 16.13
CA HIS A 223 14.80 -13.20 16.73
C HIS A 223 15.45 -13.27 18.11
N GLU A 224 16.66 -12.71 18.25
CA GLU A 224 17.38 -12.64 19.53
C GLU A 224 16.62 -11.83 20.58
N ALA A 225 16.08 -10.67 20.17
CA ALA A 225 15.41 -9.75 21.07
C ALA A 225 13.93 -10.08 21.29
N GLY A 226 13.41 -11.11 20.61
CA GLY A 226 12.00 -11.51 20.71
C GLY A 226 11.03 -10.43 20.24
N VAL A 227 11.41 -9.67 19.19
CA VAL A 227 10.50 -8.68 18.59
C VAL A 227 9.32 -9.43 17.95
N PRO A 228 8.06 -9.14 18.35
CA PRO A 228 6.91 -9.81 17.77
C PRO A 228 6.83 -9.58 16.25
N ARG A 229 6.31 -10.59 15.54
CA ARG A 229 6.09 -10.47 14.10
C ARG A 229 4.94 -9.50 13.83
N PHE A 230 5.11 -8.66 12.81
CA PHE A 230 4.04 -7.88 12.22
C PHE A 230 4.17 -7.83 10.70
N ALA A 231 3.04 -7.67 10.04
CA ALA A 231 2.96 -7.52 8.60
C ALA A 231 1.88 -6.51 8.22
N LEU A 232 2.08 -5.84 7.10
CA LEU A 232 1.13 -4.94 6.47
C LEU A 232 0.73 -5.57 5.14
N PHE A 233 -0.56 -5.78 4.94
CA PHE A 233 -1.12 -6.41 3.74
C PHE A 233 -2.00 -5.44 2.96
N SER A 234 -2.03 -5.60 1.65
CA SER A 234 -3.08 -5.13 0.76
C SER A 234 -3.90 -6.34 0.30
N ILE A 235 -5.19 -6.36 0.66
CA ILE A 235 -6.16 -7.35 0.22
C ILE A 235 -6.92 -6.76 -0.95
N TRP A 236 -6.57 -7.21 -2.15
CA TRP A 236 -7.09 -6.65 -3.38
C TRP A 236 -8.16 -7.55 -3.98
N ARG A 237 -9.34 -6.98 -4.20
CA ARG A 237 -10.51 -7.68 -4.74
C ARG A 237 -11.12 -6.88 -5.90
N PRO A 238 -11.43 -7.50 -7.04
CA PRO A 238 -12.27 -6.87 -8.04
C PRO A 238 -13.75 -6.91 -7.64
N ILE A 239 -14.48 -5.83 -7.89
CA ILE A 239 -15.93 -5.73 -7.61
C ILE A 239 -16.74 -6.36 -8.76
N LYS A 240 -16.21 -6.29 -9.98
CA LYS A 240 -16.70 -6.97 -11.19
C LYS A 240 -15.53 -7.59 -11.94
N THR A 241 -15.79 -8.51 -12.88
CA THR A 241 -14.73 -9.15 -13.66
C THR A 241 -13.82 -8.11 -14.32
N VAL A 242 -12.50 -8.27 -14.14
CA VAL A 242 -11.51 -7.33 -14.67
C VAL A 242 -11.32 -7.56 -16.17
N LYS A 243 -11.65 -6.54 -16.97
CA LYS A 243 -11.47 -6.54 -18.44
C LYS A 243 -10.39 -5.59 -18.94
N ARG A 244 -10.02 -4.60 -18.13
CA ARG A 244 -8.95 -3.66 -18.40
C ARG A 244 -8.21 -3.26 -17.13
N ASP A 245 -7.01 -2.74 -17.32
CA ASP A 245 -6.13 -2.20 -16.29
C ASP A 245 -5.91 -3.17 -15.11
N PRO A 246 -5.62 -4.48 -15.32
CA PRO A 246 -5.41 -5.47 -14.25
C PRO A 246 -4.28 -5.10 -13.27
N LEU A 247 -4.22 -5.81 -12.14
CA LEU A 247 -3.14 -5.66 -11.15
C LEU A 247 -2.12 -6.77 -11.32
N ALA A 248 -0.84 -6.41 -11.40
CA ALA A 248 0.27 -7.36 -11.43
C ALA A 248 1.18 -7.22 -10.21
N LEU A 249 1.82 -8.33 -9.85
CA LEU A 249 2.69 -8.52 -8.70
C LEU A 249 4.03 -9.10 -9.15
N ALA A 250 5.14 -8.59 -8.61
CA ALA A 250 6.47 -9.13 -8.87
C ALA A 250 7.05 -9.72 -7.56
N PRO A 251 7.53 -10.97 -7.58
CA PRO A 251 7.92 -11.67 -6.36
C PRO A 251 9.22 -11.09 -5.82
N ALA A 252 9.21 -10.77 -4.52
CA ALA A 252 10.31 -10.05 -3.88
C ALA A 252 11.65 -10.80 -3.94
N ASN A 253 11.63 -12.14 -3.97
CA ASN A 253 12.82 -12.97 -4.08
C ASN A 253 13.41 -13.05 -5.50
N LYS A 254 12.76 -12.44 -6.51
CA LYS A 254 13.28 -12.32 -7.89
C LYS A 254 13.39 -10.88 -8.36
N PHE A 255 12.99 -9.90 -7.55
CA PHE A 255 13.09 -8.49 -7.92
C PHE A 255 14.49 -7.96 -7.60
N PRO A 256 15.28 -7.50 -8.59
CA PRO A 256 16.68 -7.14 -8.34
C PRO A 256 16.85 -5.96 -7.38
N GLU A 257 17.81 -6.07 -6.45
CA GLU A 257 18.15 -5.01 -5.49
C GLU A 257 18.45 -3.69 -6.19
N GLU A 258 19.19 -3.75 -7.30
CA GLU A 258 19.63 -2.57 -8.04
C GLU A 258 18.49 -1.81 -8.75
N ASP A 259 17.30 -2.40 -8.84
CA ASP A 259 16.15 -1.78 -9.49
C ASP A 259 15.21 -1.08 -8.50
N TYR A 260 15.37 -1.30 -7.19
CA TYR A 260 14.62 -0.55 -6.17
C TYR A 260 15.12 0.89 -6.08
N VAL A 261 14.18 1.83 -6.06
CA VAL A 261 14.46 3.28 -5.91
C VAL A 261 13.67 3.81 -4.72
N ILE A 262 14.36 4.28 -3.69
CA ILE A 262 13.69 4.92 -2.55
C ILE A 262 12.97 6.19 -3.05
N SER A 263 11.70 6.31 -2.69
CA SER A 263 10.86 7.47 -2.97
C SER A 263 10.37 8.06 -1.66
N ALA A 264 10.67 9.35 -1.45
CA ALA A 264 10.12 10.09 -0.32
C ALA A 264 8.62 10.30 -0.53
N GLN A 265 7.84 9.93 0.46
CA GLN A 265 6.38 9.96 0.45
C GLN A 265 5.84 10.69 1.70
N LEU A 266 4.55 11.02 1.67
CA LEU A 266 3.84 11.57 2.82
C LEU A 266 2.72 10.62 3.24
N GLU A 267 2.49 10.52 4.54
CA GLU A 267 1.32 9.86 5.11
C GLU A 267 0.63 10.76 6.14
N PRO A 268 -0.69 10.61 6.36
CA PRO A 268 -1.41 11.31 7.41
C PRO A 268 -0.84 10.98 8.79
N LEU A 269 -0.79 11.98 9.65
CA LEU A 269 -0.32 11.88 11.02
C LEU A 269 -1.51 11.86 12.00
N ASP A 270 -1.57 10.84 12.84
CA ASP A 270 -2.47 10.83 13.99
C ASP A 270 -1.75 11.38 15.23
N TRP A 271 -2.02 12.65 15.52
CA TRP A 271 -1.44 13.37 16.66
C TRP A 271 -1.95 12.88 18.02
N THR A 272 -2.99 12.03 18.05
CA THR A 272 -3.52 11.45 19.30
C THR A 272 -2.67 10.30 19.81
N ILE A 273 -1.74 9.78 19.01
CA ILE A 273 -0.85 8.68 19.38
C ILE A 273 0.09 9.11 20.52
N PRO A 274 0.21 8.32 21.61
CA PRO A 274 1.14 8.61 22.69
C PRO A 274 2.59 8.77 22.20
N ALA A 275 3.26 9.83 22.67
CA ALA A 275 4.60 10.19 22.20
C ALA A 275 5.68 9.10 22.42
N HIS A 276 5.49 8.17 23.36
CA HIS A 276 6.41 7.05 23.57
C HIS A 276 6.27 5.95 22.51
N LEU A 277 5.11 5.86 21.84
CA LEU A 277 4.88 4.96 20.71
C LEU A 277 5.21 5.62 19.37
N SER A 278 4.90 6.92 19.24
CA SER A 278 5.09 7.67 17.98
C SER A 278 6.56 7.96 17.61
N ARG A 279 7.46 8.01 18.60
CA ARG A 279 8.87 8.39 18.38
C ARG A 279 9.77 7.19 18.08
N LEU A 280 10.83 7.44 17.31
CA LEU A 280 11.98 6.56 17.16
C LEU A 280 13.09 7.02 18.12
N PRO A 281 13.48 6.21 19.14
CA PRO A 281 14.59 6.55 20.02
C PRO A 281 15.93 6.65 19.27
N GLY A 282 16.84 7.49 19.76
CA GLY A 282 18.24 7.53 19.30
C GLY A 282 18.52 8.32 18.01
N THR A 283 17.51 8.84 17.31
CA THR A 283 17.71 9.72 16.14
C THR A 283 17.99 11.17 16.55
N GLN A 284 19.11 11.42 17.23
CA GLN A 284 19.69 12.76 17.29
C GLN A 284 20.88 12.82 16.34
N SER A 285 20.62 13.03 15.05
CA SER A 285 21.67 13.48 14.12
C SER A 285 21.67 15.00 14.08
N SER A 286 22.70 15.59 14.68
CA SER A 286 23.12 16.95 14.39
C SER A 286 23.59 17.02 12.93
N ASN A 287 22.93 17.85 12.11
CA ASN A 287 23.26 18.20 10.71
C ASN A 287 22.64 17.36 9.57
N SER A 288 21.32 17.22 9.53
CA SER A 288 20.61 17.20 8.24
C SER A 288 19.20 17.76 8.37
N ALA A 289 18.85 18.69 7.49
CA ALA A 289 17.50 19.22 7.36
C ALA A 289 16.54 18.12 6.86
N SER A 290 15.87 17.42 7.77
CA SER A 290 14.65 16.65 7.50
C SER A 290 13.85 16.50 8.81
N ALA A 291 12.69 17.13 8.87
CA ALA A 291 11.89 17.36 10.08
C ALA A 291 11.09 16.13 10.60
N SER A 292 11.55 14.89 10.38
CA SER A 292 10.71 13.68 10.52
C SER A 292 10.88 12.90 11.86
N THR A 293 11.79 13.31 12.75
CA THR A 293 12.19 12.50 13.93
C THR A 293 11.64 12.98 15.28
N LEU A 294 10.97 14.13 15.32
CA LEU A 294 10.40 14.69 16.55
C LEU A 294 8.93 14.27 16.72
N ALA A 295 8.42 14.40 17.95
CA ALA A 295 6.96 14.38 18.18
C ALA A 295 6.35 15.64 17.54
N PRO A 296 5.11 15.58 17.01
CA PRO A 296 4.45 16.76 16.46
C PRO A 296 4.46 17.86 17.52
N SER A 297 5.04 19.00 17.14
CA SER A 297 5.27 20.12 18.06
C SER A 297 4.07 21.07 18.12
N SER A 298 3.11 20.93 17.20
CA SER A 298 1.86 21.69 17.13
C SER A 298 0.75 20.84 16.51
N SER A 299 -0.51 21.25 16.72
CA SER A 299 -1.70 20.66 16.09
C SER A 299 -1.85 21.02 14.60
N GLU A 300 -0.82 21.60 13.96
CA GLU A 300 -0.84 22.04 12.56
C GLU A 300 -0.18 21.02 11.61
N GLU A 301 0.68 20.12 12.12
CA GLU A 301 1.26 19.03 11.33
C GLU A 301 0.22 17.92 11.09
N THR A 302 -0.26 17.80 9.86
CA THR A 302 -1.27 16.80 9.46
C THR A 302 -0.70 15.58 8.76
N THR A 303 0.59 15.61 8.40
CA THR A 303 1.31 14.54 7.70
C THR A 303 2.72 14.34 8.26
N TYR A 304 3.35 13.23 7.92
CA TYR A 304 4.76 12.96 8.23
C TYR A 304 5.50 12.38 7.01
N ASP A 305 6.81 12.66 6.91
CA ASP A 305 7.66 12.08 5.88
C ASP A 305 7.84 10.57 6.09
N THR A 306 7.57 9.81 5.05
CA THR A 306 7.80 8.37 4.98
C THR A 306 8.51 8.00 3.68
N GLU A 307 8.72 6.71 3.45
CA GLU A 307 9.41 6.21 2.27
C GLU A 307 8.70 4.97 1.72
N GLY A 308 8.57 4.92 0.39
CA GLY A 308 8.24 3.72 -0.36
C GLY A 308 9.33 3.41 -1.40
N TYR A 309 9.10 2.40 -2.22
CA TYR A 309 9.94 2.10 -3.37
C TYR A 309 9.21 2.36 -4.69
N LEU A 310 9.95 2.91 -5.65
CA LEU A 310 9.66 2.86 -7.07
C LEU A 310 10.67 1.92 -7.74
N ALA A 311 10.57 1.72 -9.05
CA ALA A 311 11.50 0.86 -9.75
C ALA A 311 12.04 1.44 -11.06
N TYR A 312 13.29 1.12 -11.35
CA TYR A 312 13.87 1.22 -12.69
C TYR A 312 13.39 0.08 -13.58
N ALA A 313 13.38 0.31 -14.89
CA ALA A 313 13.13 -0.74 -15.87
C ALA A 313 14.28 -1.79 -15.89
N PRO A 314 13.98 -3.06 -16.19
CA PRO A 314 15.02 -4.07 -16.40
C PRO A 314 15.92 -3.67 -17.58
N LYS A 315 17.24 -3.89 -17.45
CA LYS A 315 18.25 -3.35 -18.39
C LYS A 315 18.35 -4.08 -19.72
N ASN A 316 18.09 -5.40 -19.78
CA ASN A 316 18.19 -6.22 -21.01
C ASN A 316 17.26 -7.44 -20.92
N GLU A 317 16.45 -7.67 -21.96
CA GLU A 317 15.51 -8.80 -22.07
C GLU A 317 16.20 -10.17 -22.32
N GLN A 318 17.50 -10.18 -22.64
CA GLN A 318 18.20 -11.36 -23.16
C GLN A 318 19.02 -12.15 -22.11
N GLU A 319 19.22 -11.62 -20.91
CA GLU A 319 19.98 -12.31 -19.85
C GLU A 319 19.10 -12.59 -18.63
N GLY A 320 18.13 -13.51 -18.74
CA GLY A 320 17.51 -14.22 -17.60
C GLY A 320 16.98 -13.39 -16.40
N GLY A 321 16.83 -12.07 -16.53
CA GLY A 321 16.72 -11.11 -15.43
C GLY A 321 15.63 -10.05 -15.64
N ALA A 322 14.58 -10.41 -16.39
CA ALA A 322 13.36 -9.60 -16.46
C ALA A 322 12.58 -9.68 -15.13
N HIS A 323 11.81 -8.64 -14.80
CA HIS A 323 10.90 -8.66 -13.67
C HIS A 323 9.81 -9.73 -13.89
N ASP A 324 9.71 -10.69 -12.97
CA ASP A 324 8.83 -11.86 -13.07
C ASP A 324 7.40 -11.50 -12.68
N TRP A 325 6.65 -10.91 -13.61
CA TRP A 325 5.31 -10.39 -13.32
C TRP A 325 4.24 -11.48 -13.31
N HIS A 326 3.35 -11.37 -12.34
CA HIS A 326 2.24 -12.28 -12.12
C HIS A 326 0.92 -11.51 -12.05
N PHE A 327 -0.16 -12.07 -12.59
CA PHE A 327 -1.50 -11.47 -12.55
C PHE A 327 -2.57 -12.58 -12.57
N ILE A 328 -3.85 -12.23 -12.52
CA ILE A 328 -4.95 -13.19 -12.75
C ILE A 328 -5.71 -12.75 -14.01
N ALA A 329 -5.78 -13.61 -15.02
CA ALA A 329 -6.54 -13.34 -16.24
C ALA A 329 -8.05 -13.39 -15.97
N ASP A 330 -8.81 -12.45 -16.55
CA ASP A 330 -10.26 -12.32 -16.35
C ASP A 330 -10.65 -12.44 -14.86
N GLN A 331 -9.94 -11.70 -14.00
CA GLN A 331 -10.05 -11.88 -12.55
C GLN A 331 -11.48 -11.61 -12.08
N GLU A 332 -12.10 -12.61 -11.46
CA GLU A 332 -13.48 -12.55 -11.00
C GLU A 332 -13.57 -12.06 -9.55
N PRO A 333 -14.74 -11.56 -9.09
CA PRO A 333 -14.85 -10.99 -7.75
C PRO A 333 -14.50 -11.92 -6.59
N SER A 334 -14.59 -13.23 -6.78
CA SER A 334 -14.18 -14.22 -5.78
C SER A 334 -12.66 -14.45 -5.71
N GLU A 335 -11.90 -13.98 -6.71
CA GLU A 335 -10.47 -14.23 -6.87
C GLU A 335 -9.69 -13.06 -6.26
N VAL A 336 -9.12 -13.28 -5.07
CA VAL A 336 -8.51 -12.24 -4.25
C VAL A 336 -6.99 -12.37 -4.29
N LEU A 337 -6.30 -11.24 -4.45
CA LEU A 337 -4.86 -11.12 -4.28
C LEU A 337 -4.55 -10.68 -2.85
N VAL A 338 -3.59 -11.36 -2.22
CA VAL A 338 -3.06 -11.01 -0.90
C VAL A 338 -1.62 -10.58 -1.10
N ILE A 339 -1.34 -9.31 -0.85
CA ILE A 339 -0.09 -8.65 -1.20
C ILE A 339 0.55 -8.16 0.10
N GLN A 340 1.81 -8.52 0.38
CA GLN A 340 2.55 -7.92 1.47
C GLN A 340 3.05 -6.55 1.04
N LEU A 341 2.67 -5.53 1.81
CA LEU A 341 3.30 -4.22 1.77
C LEU A 341 4.56 -4.22 2.64
N PHE A 342 4.54 -4.99 3.74
CA PHE A 342 5.69 -5.23 4.60
C PHE A 342 5.49 -6.48 5.48
N ASP A 343 6.57 -7.15 5.88
CA ASP A 343 6.60 -8.22 6.89
C ASP A 343 8.00 -8.29 7.51
N ASN A 344 8.08 -8.07 8.82
CA ASN A 344 9.37 -8.00 9.51
C ASN A 344 10.09 -9.36 9.61
N GLU A 345 9.35 -10.47 9.57
CA GLU A 345 9.93 -11.82 9.51
C GLU A 345 10.51 -12.08 8.12
N MET A 346 9.84 -11.61 7.06
CA MET A 346 10.40 -11.69 5.71
C MET A 346 11.63 -10.79 5.57
N GLU A 347 11.59 -9.56 6.11
CA GLU A 347 12.72 -8.64 6.10
C GLU A 347 13.96 -9.24 6.79
N ALA A 348 13.77 -9.92 7.92
CA ALA A 348 14.86 -10.58 8.65
C ALA A 348 15.53 -11.68 7.80
N ASN A 349 14.74 -12.50 7.11
CA ASN A 349 15.21 -13.76 6.51
C ASN A 349 15.46 -13.71 5.00
N ALA A 350 14.89 -12.74 4.28
CA ALA A 350 14.97 -12.65 2.83
C ALA A 350 15.76 -11.42 2.38
N ARG A 351 16.45 -11.55 1.24
CA ARG A 351 17.18 -10.45 0.61
C ARG A 351 16.80 -10.38 -0.85
N ALA A 352 16.71 -9.16 -1.39
CA ALA A 352 16.58 -8.96 -2.83
C ALA A 352 17.79 -9.61 -3.53
N PRO A 353 17.61 -10.33 -4.64
CA PRO A 353 18.74 -10.85 -5.41
C PRO A 353 19.52 -9.70 -6.05
N ARG A 354 20.83 -9.89 -6.25
CA ARG A 354 21.63 -9.00 -7.09
C ARG A 354 21.64 -9.51 -8.52
N LYS A 355 21.76 -8.60 -9.49
CA LYS A 355 21.84 -8.95 -10.92
C LYS A 355 23.05 -9.82 -11.26
N ASP A 356 24.13 -9.73 -10.49
CA ASP A 356 25.32 -10.56 -10.64
C ASP A 356 25.18 -11.98 -10.05
N GLY A 357 23.99 -12.34 -9.56
CA GLY A 357 23.71 -13.62 -8.89
C GLY A 357 24.19 -13.68 -7.43
N GLY A 358 24.72 -12.59 -6.89
CA GLY A 358 25.09 -12.47 -5.48
C GLY A 358 23.89 -12.35 -4.55
N LYS A 359 24.13 -12.58 -3.25
CA LYS A 359 23.17 -12.22 -2.20
C LYS A 359 23.12 -10.71 -2.05
N GLY A 360 21.93 -10.12 -2.11
CA GLY A 360 21.75 -8.70 -1.87
C GLY A 360 21.83 -8.30 -0.40
N GLY A 361 22.01 -7.00 -0.18
CA GLY A 361 22.03 -6.37 1.14
C GLY A 361 20.65 -5.93 1.61
N LEU A 362 19.77 -5.59 0.66
CA LEU A 362 18.42 -5.12 0.93
C LEU A 362 17.52 -6.22 1.51
N GLY A 363 17.08 -6.05 2.75
CA GLY A 363 16.00 -6.84 3.36
C GLY A 363 14.69 -6.60 2.60
N VAL A 364 14.04 -7.67 2.14
CA VAL A 364 12.76 -7.58 1.45
C VAL A 364 11.63 -7.97 2.37
N GLY A 365 10.59 -7.16 2.43
CA GLY A 365 9.38 -7.45 3.22
C GLY A 365 8.07 -7.20 2.47
N GLY A 366 8.13 -6.65 1.26
CA GLY A 366 6.95 -6.27 0.48
C GLY A 366 7.06 -6.63 -1.00
N THR A 367 5.94 -6.54 -1.70
CA THR A 367 5.77 -6.94 -3.10
C THR A 367 5.63 -5.72 -4.00
N VAL A 368 6.53 -5.60 -4.97
CA VAL A 368 6.41 -4.62 -6.04
C VAL A 368 5.19 -4.96 -6.89
N HIS A 369 4.35 -3.96 -7.16
CA HIS A 369 3.11 -4.13 -7.89
C HIS A 369 2.80 -2.91 -8.78
N SER A 370 1.88 -3.11 -9.71
CA SER A 370 1.41 -2.06 -10.61
C SER A 370 0.07 -2.43 -11.20
N ALA A 371 -0.80 -1.45 -11.41
CA ALA A 371 -1.78 -1.60 -12.48
C ALA A 371 -1.03 -1.60 -13.83
N PHE A 372 -1.53 -2.27 -14.84
CA PHE A 372 -0.83 -2.33 -16.13
C PHE A 372 -1.82 -2.49 -17.28
N GLU A 373 -1.39 -2.15 -18.50
CA GLU A 373 -2.15 -2.41 -19.71
C GLU A 373 -1.79 -3.80 -20.23
N LEU A 374 -2.79 -4.68 -20.37
CA LEU A 374 -2.59 -6.01 -20.95
C LEU A 374 -2.43 -5.86 -22.47
N VAL A 375 -1.44 -6.52 -23.07
CA VAL A 375 -1.27 -6.48 -24.55
C VAL A 375 -2.53 -7.06 -25.21
N GLY A 376 -3.18 -6.26 -26.05
CA GLY A 376 -4.45 -6.62 -26.70
C GLY A 376 -5.69 -6.33 -25.86
N GLN A 377 -5.56 -5.59 -24.76
CA GLN A 377 -6.68 -5.03 -24.00
C GLN A 377 -7.59 -4.19 -24.91
N ASP A 378 -8.91 -4.30 -24.70
CA ASP A 378 -9.88 -3.43 -25.34
C ASP A 378 -10.06 -2.14 -24.51
N ASP A 379 -9.56 -1.02 -25.02
CA ASP A 379 -9.66 0.27 -24.36
C ASP A 379 -11.07 0.88 -24.41
N THR A 380 -12.03 0.24 -25.08
CA THR A 380 -13.45 0.62 -25.03
C THR A 380 -14.20 -0.04 -23.86
N GLU A 381 -13.60 -1.04 -23.21
CA GLU A 381 -14.16 -1.67 -22.01
C GLU A 381 -14.30 -0.68 -20.86
N GLU A 382 -15.29 -0.93 -20.01
CA GLU A 382 -15.53 -0.12 -18.81
C GLU A 382 -14.34 -0.17 -17.86
N ALA A 383 -14.15 0.92 -17.11
CA ALA A 383 -13.17 0.97 -16.04
C ALA A 383 -13.30 -0.24 -15.09
N ARG A 384 -12.16 -0.79 -14.70
CA ARG A 384 -12.09 -1.74 -13.60
C ARG A 384 -12.74 -1.15 -12.36
N GLU A 385 -13.53 -1.98 -11.67
CA GLU A 385 -14.00 -1.69 -10.32
C GLU A 385 -13.32 -2.65 -9.34
N SER A 386 -12.66 -2.10 -8.33
CA SER A 386 -11.89 -2.88 -7.36
C SER A 386 -11.81 -2.18 -6.02
N ILE A 387 -11.60 -2.96 -4.96
CA ILE A 387 -11.30 -2.47 -3.62
C ILE A 387 -9.98 -3.05 -3.14
N GLU A 388 -9.14 -2.16 -2.62
CA GLU A 388 -7.98 -2.49 -1.80
C GLU A 388 -8.33 -2.27 -0.33
N VAL A 389 -8.10 -3.26 0.51
CA VAL A 389 -8.20 -3.12 1.98
C VAL A 389 -6.83 -3.34 2.58
N ARG A 390 -6.28 -2.31 3.22
CA ARG A 390 -5.01 -2.39 3.93
C ARG A 390 -5.23 -2.93 5.33
N VAL A 391 -4.42 -3.92 5.72
CA VAL A 391 -4.58 -4.62 7.00
C VAL A 391 -3.23 -4.72 7.69
N ALA A 392 -3.16 -4.29 8.95
CA ALA A 392 -2.05 -4.55 9.84
C ALA A 392 -2.30 -5.84 10.63
N ALA A 393 -1.35 -6.77 10.60
CA ALA A 393 -1.43 -8.08 11.25
C ALA A 393 -0.31 -8.25 12.29
N PHE A 394 -0.64 -8.81 13.45
CA PHE A 394 0.26 -8.99 14.60
C PHE A 394 0.11 -10.40 15.21
N TRP A 395 1.23 -11.05 15.55
CA TRP A 395 1.27 -12.44 16.03
C TRP A 395 1.54 -12.57 17.54
#